data_AF-A0A6G9FI21-F1
#
_entry.id   AF-A0A6G9FI21-F1
#
_cell.length_a   1.000
_cell.length_b   1.000
_cell.length_c   1.000
_cell.angle_alpha   90.00
_cell.angle_beta   90.00
_cell.angle_gamma   90.00
#
_symmetry.space_group_name_H-M   'P 1'
#
loop_
_entity.id
_entity.type
_entity.pdbx_description
1 polymer ?
#
loop_
_entity_poly.entity_id
_entity_poly.type
_entity_poly.pdbx_seq_one_letter_code
_entity_poly.pdbx_strand_id
1 'polypeptide(L)'
;MGWLTLISTLSGGVLGVGSEVVEAFRSTGVIAAKYELFLVAPPGVYDAAREAYELLRALRVAIATTDVVVGDDSAEWQALHMPYDTALRHLRAAMRGSLGPTFDQEPR
;
A
#
# COMPACT_ATOMS: atom_id res chain seq x y z
N MET A 1 5.57 -12.08 7.50
CA MET A 1 4.61 -12.18 8.61
C MET A 1 3.95 -10.83 8.84
N GLY A 2 3.32 -10.26 7.81
CA GLY A 2 2.96 -8.85 7.76
C GLY A 2 1.58 -8.68 7.15
N TRP A 3 0.81 -7.73 7.68
CA TRP A 3 -0.50 -7.26 7.23
C TRP A 3 -1.68 -8.26 7.28
N LEU A 4 -1.56 -9.48 6.74
CA LEU A 4 -2.63 -10.49 6.79
C LEU A 4 -2.90 -11.00 8.21
N THR A 5 -1.86 -11.10 9.06
CA THR A 5 -2.01 -11.50 10.47
C THR A 5 -2.71 -10.42 11.30
N LEU A 6 -2.52 -9.13 10.94
CA LEU A 6 -3.27 -8.03 11.52
C LEU A 6 -4.75 -8.15 11.14
N ILE A 7 -5.07 -8.33 9.86
CA ILE A 7 -6.46 -8.51 9.39
C ILE A 7 -7.12 -9.76 10.00
N SER A 8 -6.40 -10.88 10.09
CA SER A 8 -6.90 -12.16 10.64
C SER A 8 -7.19 -12.12 12.14
N THR A 9 -6.48 -11.30 12.92
CA THR A 9 -6.77 -11.12 14.36
C THR A 9 -7.95 -10.16 14.57
N LEU A 10 -8.32 -9.40 13.53
CA LEU A 10 -9.28 -8.30 13.56
C LEU A 10 -10.57 -8.60 12.79
N SER A 11 -10.70 -9.79 12.19
CA SER A 11 -11.87 -10.21 11.39
C SER A 11 -13.17 -10.42 12.22
N GLY A 12 -13.19 -9.97 13.47
CA GLY A 12 -14.36 -10.04 14.36
C GLY A 12 -14.56 -8.82 15.27
N GLY A 13 -13.81 -7.73 15.09
CA GLY A 13 -13.88 -6.56 15.98
C GLY A 13 -13.86 -5.24 15.22
N VAL A 14 -14.79 -4.34 15.58
CA VAL A 14 -14.72 -2.89 15.31
C VAL A 14 -13.30 -2.42 15.64
N LEU A 15 -12.59 -1.84 14.67
CA LEU A 15 -11.22 -1.38 14.90
C LEU A 15 -11.23 -0.22 15.91
N GLY A 16 -10.71 -0.51 17.10
CA GLY A 16 -10.57 0.44 18.18
C GLY A 16 -9.52 1.52 17.87
N VAL A 17 -9.95 2.77 18.04
CA VAL A 17 -9.18 4.00 18.33
C VAL A 17 -8.03 4.35 17.37
N GLY A 18 -8.15 5.48 16.67
CA GLY A 18 -7.22 5.96 15.64
C GLY A 18 -5.73 6.03 16.00
N SER A 19 -5.32 5.92 17.27
CA SER A 19 -3.91 5.80 17.67
C SER A 19 -3.27 4.48 17.28
N GLU A 20 -3.98 3.35 17.37
CA GLU A 20 -3.42 2.03 17.04
C GLU A 20 -3.15 1.89 15.53
N VAL A 21 -4.08 2.39 14.71
CA VAL A 21 -3.96 2.45 13.25
C VAL A 21 -2.76 3.32 12.85
N VAL A 22 -2.55 4.44 13.53
CA VAL A 22 -1.42 5.35 13.27
C VAL A 22 -0.10 4.70 13.64
N GLU A 23 -0.01 4.02 14.79
CA GLU A 23 1.22 3.33 15.21
C GLU A 23 1.54 2.13 14.32
N ALA A 24 0.54 1.33 13.94
CA ALA A 24 0.71 0.26 12.96
C ALA A 24 1.28 0.81 11.64
N PHE A 25 0.72 1.91 11.14
CA PHE A 25 1.25 2.55 9.93
C PHE A 25 2.69 3.04 10.10
N ARG A 26 3.02 3.68 11.22
CA ARG A 26 4.40 4.14 11.50
C ARG A 26 5.40 3.00 11.54
N SER A 27 5.02 1.88 12.17
CA SER A 27 5.89 0.71 12.34
C SER A 27 6.31 0.04 11.02
N THR A 28 5.55 0.27 9.93
CA THR A 28 5.84 -0.31 8.61
C THR A 28 6.98 0.37 7.86
N GLY A 29 7.47 1.53 8.32
CA GLY A 29 8.59 2.23 7.69
C GLY A 29 8.29 2.84 6.31
N VAL A 30 7.02 2.89 5.89
CA VAL A 30 6.59 3.37 4.57
C VAL A 30 7.06 4.81 4.27
N ILE A 31 7.17 5.67 5.29
CA ILE A 31 7.69 7.03 5.13
C ILE A 31 9.17 7.01 4.74
N ALA A 32 9.98 6.18 5.38
CA ALA A 32 11.40 6.05 5.04
C ALA A 32 11.57 5.50 3.62
N ALA A 33 10.82 4.45 3.26
CA ALA A 33 10.83 3.88 1.92
C ALA A 33 10.44 4.91 0.83
N LYS A 34 9.50 5.82 1.11
CA LYS A 34 9.14 6.91 0.19
C LYS A 34 10.33 7.84 -0.08
N TYR A 35 11.08 8.22 0.96
CA TYR A 35 12.23 9.11 0.81
C TYR A 35 13.38 8.44 0.06
N GLU A 36 13.67 7.17 0.36
CA GLU A 36 14.69 6.40 -0.37
C GLU A 36 14.33 6.32 -1.86
N LEU A 37 13.07 6.02 -2.17
CA LEU A 37 12.60 5.91 -3.54
C LEU A 37 12.67 7.25 -4.30
N PHE A 38 12.43 8.39 -3.64
CA PHE A 38 12.63 9.71 -4.23
C PHE A 38 14.08 9.98 -4.68
N LEU A 39 15.06 9.42 -3.98
CA LEU A 39 16.47 9.69 -4.26
C LEU A 39 17.01 8.88 -5.45
N VAL A 40 16.50 7.66 -5.67
CA VAL A 40 17.12 6.70 -6.60
C VAL A 40 16.22 6.23 -7.74
N ALA A 41 14.91 6.42 -7.64
CA ALA A 41 14.00 5.83 -8.62
C ALA A 41 13.87 6.66 -9.91
N PRO A 42 13.71 6.01 -11.06
CA PRO A 42 13.32 6.68 -12.29
C PRO A 42 11.98 7.42 -12.13
N PRO A 43 11.75 8.52 -12.89
CA PRO A 43 10.54 9.34 -12.75
C PRO A 43 9.22 8.55 -12.76
N GLY A 44 9.07 7.61 -13.69
CA GLY A 44 7.85 6.79 -13.80
C GLY A 44 7.61 5.86 -12.60
N VAL A 45 8.67 5.38 -11.95
CA VAL A 45 8.57 4.58 -10.72
C VAL A 45 8.22 5.49 -9.54
N TYR A 46 8.84 6.67 -9.47
CA TYR A 46 8.56 7.65 -8.43
C TYR A 46 7.10 8.14 -8.46
N ASP A 47 6.57 8.48 -9.64
CA ASP A 47 5.20 8.97 -9.78
C ASP A 47 4.18 7.91 -9.35
N ALA A 48 4.36 6.66 -9.78
CA ALA A 48 3.49 5.56 -9.38
C ALA A 48 3.60 5.25 -7.87
N ALA A 49 4.80 5.37 -7.28
CA ALA A 49 4.99 5.18 -5.85
C ALA A 49 4.34 6.30 -5.03
N ARG A 50 4.42 7.55 -5.51
CA ARG A 50 3.77 8.70 -4.91
C ARG A 50 2.25 8.52 -4.90
N GLU A 51 1.66 8.09 -6.00
CA GLU A 51 0.23 7.78 -6.09
C GLU A 51 -0.18 6.69 -5.08
N ALA A 52 0.54 5.57 -5.07
CA ALA A 52 0.26 4.48 -4.14
C ALA A 52 0.38 4.92 -2.66
N TYR A 53 1.36 5.76 -2.34
CA TYR A 53 1.53 6.31 -0.99
C TYR A 53 0.38 7.22 -0.58
N GLU A 54 -0.06 8.15 -1.44
CA GLU A 54 -1.17 9.05 -1.11
C GLU A 54 -2.48 8.28 -0.89
N LEU A 55 -2.75 7.26 -1.71
CA LEU A 55 -3.92 6.39 -1.53
C LEU A 55 -3.83 5.55 -0.26
N LEU A 56 -2.66 5.02 0.07
CA LEU A 56 -2.45 4.30 1.33
C LEU A 56 -2.64 5.23 2.54
N ARG A 57 -2.16 6.47 2.45
CA ARG A 57 -2.37 7.48 3.49
C ARG A 57 -3.86 7.82 3.64
N ALA A 58 -4.59 7.97 2.54
CA ALA A 58 -6.03 8.20 2.56
C ALA A 58 -6.78 7.03 3.20
N LEU A 59 -6.41 5.79 2.84
CA LEU A 59 -6.97 4.57 3.45
C LEU A 59 -6.73 4.52 4.96
N ARG A 60 -5.51 4.82 5.41
CA ARG A 60 -5.19 4.93 6.85
C ARG A 60 -6.08 5.96 7.54
N VAL A 61 -6.28 7.13 6.94
CA VAL A 61 -7.15 8.18 7.51
C VAL A 61 -8.58 7.66 7.61
N ALA A 62 -9.13 7.09 6.53
CA ALA A 62 -10.48 6.54 6.52
C ALA A 62 -10.70 5.49 7.63
N ILE A 63 -9.77 4.54 7.78
CA ILE A 63 -9.83 3.51 8.84
C ILE A 63 -9.73 4.15 10.23
N ALA A 64 -8.92 5.19 10.40
CA ALA A 64 -8.71 5.85 11.69
C ALA A 64 -9.86 6.78 12.10
N THR A 65 -10.64 7.30 11.15
CA THR A 65 -11.70 8.29 11.40
C THR A 65 -13.11 7.77 11.23
N THR A 66 -13.28 6.61 10.61
CA THR A 66 -14.58 6.06 10.23
C THR A 66 -14.67 4.61 10.70
N ASP A 67 -15.84 4.21 11.18
CA ASP A 67 -16.10 2.81 11.55
C ASP A 67 -16.39 1.99 10.28
N VAL A 68 -15.32 1.57 9.61
CA VAL A 68 -15.40 0.79 8.36
C VAL A 68 -15.29 -0.69 8.69
N VAL A 69 -16.28 -1.46 8.24
CA VAL A 69 -16.20 -2.93 8.29
C VAL A 69 -15.20 -3.40 7.23
N VAL A 70 -14.04 -3.88 7.66
CA VAL A 70 -12.99 -4.45 6.81
C VAL A 70 -13.36 -5.88 6.42
N GLY A 71 -13.40 -6.17 5.12
CA GLY A 71 -13.63 -7.52 4.61
C GLY A 71 -14.03 -7.52 3.14
N ASP A 72 -13.78 -8.64 2.46
CA ASP A 72 -13.97 -8.74 1.01
C ASP A 72 -15.43 -8.54 0.58
N ASP A 73 -16.39 -8.89 1.44
CA ASP A 73 -17.83 -8.71 1.20
C ASP A 73 -18.35 -7.29 1.48
N SER A 74 -17.52 -6.40 2.03
CA SER A 74 -17.90 -5.02 2.37
C SER A 74 -17.73 -4.10 1.16
N ALA A 75 -18.84 -3.66 0.57
CA ALA A 75 -18.82 -2.73 -0.56
C ALA A 75 -18.13 -1.39 -0.22
N GLU A 76 -18.27 -0.93 1.02
CA GLU A 76 -17.60 0.27 1.53
C GLU A 76 -16.07 0.06 1.61
N TRP A 77 -15.64 -1.09 2.13
CA TRP A 77 -14.22 -1.46 2.16
C TRP A 77 -13.65 -1.59 0.74
N GLN A 78 -14.38 -2.25 -0.17
CA GLN A 78 -13.98 -2.39 -1.58
C GLN A 78 -13.78 -1.01 -2.24
N ALA A 79 -14.73 -0.10 -2.06
CA ALA A 79 -14.61 1.27 -2.59
C ALA A 79 -13.38 2.02 -2.04
N LEU A 80 -13.00 1.76 -0.79
CA LEU A 80 -11.87 2.40 -0.12
C LEU A 80 -10.50 1.82 -0.53
N HIS A 81 -10.34 0.50 -0.59
CA HIS A 81 -9.02 -0.12 -0.80
C HIS A 81 -8.69 -0.45 -2.27
N MET A 82 -9.69 -0.65 -3.15
CA MET A 82 -9.45 -0.98 -4.56
C MET A 82 -8.62 0.06 -5.34
N PRO A 83 -8.76 1.39 -5.08
CA PRO A 83 -7.88 2.38 -5.67
C PRO A 83 -6.41 2.17 -5.28
N TYR A 84 -6.13 1.89 -4.00
CA TYR A 84 -4.78 1.60 -3.53
C TYR A 84 -4.19 0.35 -4.20
N ASP A 85 -4.96 -0.73 -4.30
CA ASP A 85 -4.53 -1.95 -4.98
C ASP A 85 -4.20 -1.72 -6.47
N THR A 86 -4.99 -0.88 -7.12
CA THR A 86 -4.75 -0.48 -8.52
C THR A 86 -3.44 0.30 -8.64
N ALA A 87 -3.21 1.29 -7.79
CA ALA A 87 -1.96 2.04 -7.78
C ALA A 87 -0.75 1.16 -7.45
N LEU A 88 -0.90 0.18 -6.55
CA LEU A 88 0.17 -0.76 -6.23
C LEU A 88 0.48 -1.70 -7.41
N ARG A 89 -0.51 -2.10 -8.20
CA ARG A 89 -0.29 -2.81 -9.48
C ARG A 89 0.45 -1.93 -10.49
N HIS A 90 0.08 -0.65 -10.61
CA HIS A 90 0.78 0.31 -11.48
C HIS A 90 2.23 0.50 -11.06
N LEU A 91 2.51 0.69 -9.77
CA LEU A 91 3.86 0.77 -9.23
C LEU A 91 4.69 -0.48 -9.57
N ARG A 92 4.14 -1.68 -9.33
CA ARG A 92 4.83 -2.94 -9.69
C ARG A 92 5.10 -3.05 -11.19
N ALA A 93 4.22 -2.52 -12.04
CA ALA A 93 4.43 -2.48 -13.48
C ALA A 93 5.54 -1.49 -13.86
N ALA A 94 5.54 -0.28 -13.29
CA ALA A 94 6.57 0.73 -13.50
C ALA A 94 7.96 0.23 -13.06
N MET A 95 8.05 -0.41 -11.88
CA MET A 95 9.29 -1.01 -11.39
C MET A 95 9.80 -2.09 -12.36
N ARG A 96 8.94 -3.00 -12.80
CA ARG A 96 9.31 -4.03 -13.80
C ARG A 96 9.75 -3.41 -15.12
N GLY A 97 9.04 -2.40 -15.61
CA GLY A 97 9.43 -1.68 -16.83
C GLY A 97 10.79 -0.99 -16.71
N SER A 98 11.14 -0.49 -15.51
CA SER A 98 12.42 0.18 -15.27
C SER A 98 13.65 -0.73 -15.30
N LEU A 99 13.47 -2.04 -15.12
CA LEU A 99 14.57 -3.01 -15.12
C LEU A 99 15.08 -3.33 -16.55
N GLY A 100 14.38 -2.88 -17.60
CA GLY A 100 14.74 -3.16 -18.99
C GLY A 100 14.68 -4.64 -19.39
N PRO A 101 15.02 -4.99 -20.64
CA PRO A 101 15.01 -6.37 -21.14
C PRO A 101 16.18 -7.25 -20.62
N THR A 102 16.99 -6.76 -19.67
CA THR A 102 18.25 -7.39 -19.25
C THR A 102 18.05 -8.74 -18.54
N PHE A 103 16.82 -9.13 -18.17
CA PHE A 103 16.52 -10.47 -17.65
C PHE A 103 16.10 -11.49 -18.72
N ASP A 104 15.97 -11.11 -19.99
CA ASP A 104 15.58 -11.99 -21.10
C ASP A 104 16.77 -12.42 -21.99
N GLN A 105 18.01 -12.11 -21.60
CA GLN A 105 19.21 -12.36 -22.41
C GLN A 105 20.34 -12.97 -21.56
N GLU A 106 20.21 -14.24 -21.18
CA GLU A 106 21.37 -15.06 -20.82
C GLU A 106 21.48 -16.21 -21.86
N PRO A 107 22.40 -16.13 -22.84
CA PRO A 107 22.65 -17.25 -23.74
C PRO A 107 23.47 -18.31 -23.01
N ARG A 108 22.94 -19.54 -22.94
CA ARG A 108 23.71 -20.75 -22.64
C ARG A 108 24.59 -21.16 -23.81
#